data_AF-U3ACV9-F1
#
_entry.id   AF-U3ACV9-F1
#
_cell.length_a   1.000
_cell.length_b   1.000
_cell.length_c   1.000
_cell.angle_alpha   90.00
_cell.angle_beta   90.00
_cell.angle_gamma   90.00
#
_symmetry.space_group_name_H-M   'P 1'
#
loop_
_entity.id
_entity.type
_entity.pdbx_description
1 polymer ?
#
loop_
_entity_poly.entity_id
_entity_poly.type
_entity_poly.pdbx_seq_one_letter_code
_entity_poly.pdbx_strand_id
1 'polypeptide(L)'
;MAITVGQLTIPTTGVSPKVASAEGTEDAIEALVQGVVNQLGALAEKNSVNGTDLDDAAVYGAKIADGAATNAKLANAPAQTLKGRLLGTSGPVTDLTPAEVRGLLDVLPSNEAASRAEGRLARNKGADYPLQKRSRNNIVSPASAVLNNLLLDAKVINADPKMYYRVAYQQNKALLDGENAYDWIIEEAPREGFVGTGTSTVIIGYQAAVYGAQQQIAPLDGIQTIVLHAAARPGVRVELTIDPTALPAGNLPISSLTSDKDAWSWVIDPANYMLRLPSADALAYTLTPTGDLAATWQSADTKYRVTLGKNGFNSLPNVKKLETAAPGASVWSTLTSSPSDWLPPLIVSASANGDAAPSNFTGGNHGSNGDASGTVTARNIMHQVRIDGAPASFGDKGGHASRIEIFIVNELMAYNTVTAGRYVVRQTFKVTIRAGAVEVVAKVKAIEACTVSRDYGPQMITDGFQTDALFLGGQYAAPQAFADPLNSGTKADYPTAWAVALRSTNGQLMSWIDRAYGIGAGAYVASTNPLIFKATDPNKKVYHAVVYGASLPLAAAQGYEWRGGYALQAPGLQPTGHHVAANVIRAGQSHDVLAAGGQDWLALPELGWS
;
A
#
# COMPACT_ATOMS: atom_id res chain seq x y z
N MET A 1 68.20 -53.20 16.43
CA MET A 1 68.66 -54.58 16.73
C MET A 1 67.42 -55.35 17.15
N ALA A 2 66.91 -56.27 16.34
CA ALA A 2 65.73 -57.06 16.68
C ALA A 2 66.19 -58.30 17.47
N ILE A 3 65.53 -58.59 18.59
CA ILE A 3 65.74 -59.85 19.32
C ILE A 3 64.68 -60.82 18.81
N THR A 4 65.12 -61.90 18.18
CA THR A 4 64.23 -62.95 17.69
C THR A 4 64.23 -64.07 18.71
N VAL A 5 63.08 -64.31 19.35
CA VAL A 5 62.82 -65.51 20.16
C VAL A 5 61.72 -66.29 19.44
N GLY A 6 62.09 -67.38 18.76
CA GLY A 6 61.16 -68.13 17.92
C GLY A 6 60.65 -67.32 16.71
N GLN A 7 59.36 -67.43 16.38
CA GLN A 7 58.76 -66.70 15.24
C GLN A 7 58.27 -65.28 15.58
N LEU A 8 58.49 -64.79 16.80
CA LEU A 8 58.07 -63.46 17.20
C LEU A 8 59.23 -62.47 17.09
N THR A 9 59.09 -61.50 16.18
CA THR A 9 60.03 -60.36 16.07
C THR A 9 59.39 -59.16 16.75
N ILE A 10 59.90 -58.75 17.91
CA ILE A 10 59.42 -57.56 18.62
C ILE A 10 60.29 -56.35 18.21
N PRO A 11 59.69 -55.27 17.66
CA PRO A 11 60.44 -54.06 17.34
C PRO A 11 60.91 -53.37 18.63
N THR A 12 62.22 -53.25 18.81
CA THR A 12 62.86 -52.72 20.04
C THR A 12 62.88 -51.19 20.11
N THR A 13 62.03 -50.50 19.35
CA THR A 13 61.90 -49.05 19.41
C THR A 13 61.22 -48.65 20.71
N GLY A 14 62.01 -48.24 21.70
CA GLY A 14 61.55 -47.74 23.00
C GLY A 14 62.13 -48.46 24.22
N VAL A 15 62.89 -49.53 24.04
CA VAL A 15 63.51 -50.26 25.16
C VAL A 15 64.96 -49.79 25.35
N SER A 16 65.25 -49.20 26.51
CA SER A 16 66.59 -48.74 26.90
C SER A 16 67.59 -49.93 26.92
N PRO A 17 68.82 -49.78 26.38
CA PRO A 17 69.74 -50.89 26.11
C PRO A 17 70.49 -51.39 27.37
N LYS A 18 69.75 -51.83 28.40
CA LYS A 18 70.33 -52.34 29.65
C LYS A 18 69.85 -53.72 30.08
N VAL A 19 69.38 -54.54 29.14
CA VAL A 19 69.03 -55.96 29.38
C VAL A 19 69.55 -56.83 28.23
N ALA A 20 70.85 -56.81 28.01
CA ALA A 20 71.50 -57.70 27.05
C ALA A 20 72.79 -58.28 27.64
N SER A 21 72.70 -58.90 28.83
CA SER A 21 73.71 -59.87 29.32
C SER A 21 73.37 -60.48 30.70
N ALA A 22 72.13 -60.91 30.95
CA ALA A 22 71.84 -61.64 32.19
C ALA A 22 70.91 -62.83 31.91
N GLU A 23 71.48 -64.02 32.06
CA GLU A 23 70.76 -65.27 32.30
C GLU A 23 69.78 -65.06 33.45
N GLY A 24 68.48 -65.16 33.14
CA GLY A 24 67.40 -64.82 34.07
C GLY A 24 66.13 -64.47 33.31
N THR A 25 65.74 -65.29 32.32
CA THR A 25 64.54 -65.08 31.49
C THR A 25 63.25 -65.02 32.32
N GLU A 26 63.22 -65.66 33.49
CA GLU A 26 62.07 -65.58 34.41
C GLU A 26 61.94 -64.19 35.01
N ASP A 27 63.01 -63.59 35.53
CA ASP A 27 62.99 -62.24 36.12
C ASP A 27 62.58 -61.17 35.09
N ALA A 28 63.00 -61.34 33.83
CA ALA A 28 62.62 -60.42 32.75
C ALA A 28 61.14 -60.57 32.35
N ILE A 29 60.61 -61.80 32.36
CA ILE A 29 59.19 -62.05 32.11
C ILE A 29 58.35 -61.55 33.28
N GLU A 30 58.78 -61.78 34.52
CA GLU A 30 58.08 -61.31 35.73
C GLU A 30 58.06 -59.78 35.79
N ALA A 31 59.16 -59.11 35.44
CA ALA A 31 59.19 -57.65 35.31
C ALA A 31 58.25 -57.13 34.20
N LEU A 32 58.15 -57.83 33.07
CA LEU A 32 57.24 -57.46 31.98
C LEU A 32 55.77 -57.65 32.38
N VAL A 33 55.45 -58.80 32.99
CA VAL A 33 54.11 -59.11 33.50
C VAL A 33 53.71 -58.10 34.56
N GLN A 34 54.60 -57.78 35.50
CA GLN A 34 54.33 -56.77 36.53
C GLN A 34 54.14 -55.38 35.92
N GLY A 35 54.86 -55.03 34.86
CA GLY A 35 54.65 -53.80 34.09
C GLY A 35 53.25 -53.71 33.47
N VAL A 36 52.78 -54.80 32.85
CA VAL A 36 51.43 -54.87 32.25
C VAL A 36 50.33 -54.85 33.31
N VAL A 37 50.52 -55.59 34.41
CA VAL A 37 49.57 -55.60 35.53
C VAL A 37 49.45 -54.21 36.16
N ASN A 38 50.56 -53.48 36.32
CA ASN A 38 50.54 -52.11 36.85
C ASN A 38 49.83 -51.13 35.88
N GLN A 39 49.99 -51.30 34.57
CA GLN A 39 49.27 -50.47 33.58
C GLN A 39 47.76 -50.75 33.57
N LEU A 40 47.36 -52.02 33.68
CA LEU A 40 45.94 -52.39 33.76
C LEU A 40 45.30 -51.94 35.07
N GLY A 41 46.02 -52.02 36.20
CA GLY A 41 45.56 -51.49 37.49
C GLY A 41 45.33 -49.98 37.44
N ALA A 42 46.25 -49.22 36.81
CA ALA A 42 46.11 -47.79 36.63
C ALA A 42 44.94 -47.39 35.71
N LEU A 43 44.57 -48.24 34.73
CA LEU A 43 43.37 -48.04 33.91
C LEU A 43 42.08 -48.32 34.69
N ALA A 44 42.07 -49.35 35.55
CA ALA A 44 40.89 -49.75 36.31
C ALA A 44 40.52 -48.74 37.41
N GLU A 45 41.49 -47.98 37.94
CA GLU A 45 41.25 -46.94 38.95
C GLU A 45 40.84 -45.58 38.36
N LYS A 46 40.88 -45.40 37.03
CA LYS A 46 40.41 -44.16 36.39
C LYS A 46 38.88 -44.17 36.25
N ASN A 47 38.20 -43.37 37.07
CA ASN A 47 36.74 -43.19 37.03
C ASN A 47 36.23 -42.32 35.84
N SER A 48 37.14 -41.90 34.94
CA SER A 48 36.83 -41.29 33.65
C SER A 48 38.06 -41.38 32.74
N VAL A 49 37.87 -41.87 31.52
CA VAL A 49 38.91 -41.97 30.47
C VAL A 49 38.96 -40.63 29.72
N ASN A 50 40.10 -39.97 29.65
CA ASN A 50 40.24 -38.70 28.92
C ASN A 50 40.79 -38.93 27.49
N GLY A 51 40.75 -37.91 26.63
CA GLY A 51 41.05 -38.07 25.19
C GLY A 51 42.46 -38.58 24.86
N THR A 52 43.40 -38.54 25.79
CA THR A 52 44.76 -39.10 25.61
C THR A 52 44.87 -40.58 26.01
N ASP A 53 43.89 -41.12 26.74
CA ASP A 53 43.80 -42.53 27.11
C ASP A 53 43.11 -43.39 26.04
N LEU A 54 42.46 -42.75 25.06
CA LEU A 54 41.94 -43.40 23.86
C LEU A 54 43.04 -43.35 22.80
N ASP A 55 43.66 -44.49 22.50
CA ASP A 55 44.58 -44.62 21.37
C ASP A 55 43.92 -44.01 20.11
N ASP A 56 44.58 -43.02 19.51
CA ASP A 56 44.11 -42.23 18.36
C ASP A 56 43.61 -43.08 17.18
N ALA A 57 43.98 -44.37 17.14
CA ALA A 57 43.53 -45.32 16.12
C ALA A 57 42.07 -45.82 16.30
N ALA A 58 41.52 -45.83 17.52
CA ALA A 58 40.18 -46.38 17.77
C ALA A 58 39.03 -45.37 17.51
N VAL A 59 39.32 -44.06 17.51
CA VAL A 59 38.31 -43.00 17.31
C VAL A 59 38.04 -42.70 15.82
N TYR A 60 38.80 -43.32 14.90
CA TYR A 60 38.45 -43.31 13.48
C TYR A 60 37.09 -44.00 13.18
N GLY A 61 36.59 -44.83 14.10
CA GLY A 61 35.27 -45.48 13.99
C GLY A 61 34.07 -44.60 14.36
N ALA A 62 34.29 -43.43 14.96
CA ALA A 62 33.22 -42.45 15.24
C ALA A 62 33.13 -41.36 14.16
N LYS A 63 33.71 -41.58 12.97
CA LYS A 63 33.35 -40.79 11.80
C LYS A 63 31.89 -41.08 11.48
N ILE A 64 31.03 -40.06 11.52
CA ILE A 64 29.75 -40.13 10.80
C ILE A 64 30.15 -40.36 9.34
N ALA A 65 29.97 -41.58 8.83
CA ALA A 65 30.25 -41.87 7.43
C ALA A 65 29.44 -40.92 6.54
N ASP A 66 29.93 -40.61 5.34
CA ASP A 66 29.16 -39.81 4.38
C ASP A 66 27.76 -40.43 4.19
N GLY A 67 26.71 -39.64 4.43
CA GLY A 67 25.31 -40.10 4.39
C GLY A 67 24.78 -40.79 5.66
N ALA A 68 25.56 -40.94 6.74
CA ALA A 68 25.12 -41.62 7.97
C ALA A 68 24.27 -40.77 8.94
N ALA A 69 23.99 -39.52 8.58
CA ALA A 69 23.00 -38.67 9.25
C ALA A 69 21.61 -38.96 8.65
N THR A 70 20.87 -39.90 9.27
CA THR A 70 19.48 -40.20 8.89
C THR A 70 18.51 -39.19 9.49
N ASN A 71 17.30 -39.04 8.92
CA ASN A 71 16.26 -38.14 9.45
C ASN A 71 15.96 -38.37 10.94
N ALA A 72 16.13 -39.60 11.45
CA ALA A 72 15.93 -39.93 12.86
C ALA A 72 16.97 -39.27 13.81
N LYS A 73 18.21 -39.04 13.35
CA LYS A 73 19.24 -38.34 14.13
C LYS A 73 19.03 -36.82 14.15
N LEU A 74 18.29 -36.28 13.17
CA LEU A 74 17.86 -34.88 13.11
C LEU A 74 16.53 -34.62 13.84
N ALA A 75 15.78 -35.68 14.21
CA ALA A 75 14.45 -35.58 14.81
C ALA A 75 14.44 -34.96 16.23
N ASN A 76 15.59 -34.89 16.92
CA ASN A 76 15.71 -34.25 18.24
C ASN A 76 16.13 -32.77 18.18
N ALA A 77 16.16 -32.15 16.98
CA ALA A 77 16.30 -30.70 16.90
C ALA A 77 15.05 -30.03 17.52
N PRO A 78 15.22 -29.02 18.39
CA PRO A 78 14.08 -28.26 18.92
C PRO A 78 13.24 -27.71 17.76
N ALA A 79 11.91 -27.76 17.90
CA ALA A 79 11.02 -27.16 16.93
C ALA A 79 11.41 -25.68 16.70
N GLN A 80 11.30 -25.22 15.45
CA GLN A 80 11.66 -23.85 15.01
C GLN A 80 13.15 -23.49 15.04
N THR A 81 14.06 -24.46 15.08
CA THR A 81 15.50 -24.20 14.91
C THR A 81 16.00 -24.65 13.53
N LEU A 82 16.85 -23.82 12.91
CA LEU A 82 17.54 -24.16 11.65
C LEU A 82 19.03 -24.26 11.94
N LYS A 83 19.62 -25.44 11.72
CA LYS A 83 21.06 -25.67 11.96
C LYS A 83 21.83 -25.30 10.69
N GLY A 84 22.87 -24.47 10.82
CA GLY A 84 23.66 -24.05 9.67
C GLY A 84 24.91 -23.27 10.06
N ARG A 85 25.49 -22.55 9.10
CA ARG A 85 26.73 -21.77 9.27
C ARG A 85 26.76 -20.58 8.31
N LEU A 86 27.20 -19.42 8.80
CA LEU A 86 27.21 -18.15 8.05
C LEU A 86 28.50 -17.89 7.23
N LEU A 87 29.59 -18.65 7.47
CA LEU A 87 30.93 -18.34 6.94
C LEU A 87 31.60 -19.59 6.33
N GLY A 88 32.31 -19.40 5.21
CA GLY A 88 32.95 -20.45 4.39
C GLY A 88 34.17 -21.15 5.00
N THR A 89 34.31 -21.18 6.32
CA THR A 89 35.38 -21.92 7.01
C THR A 89 34.85 -23.23 7.59
N SER A 90 35.72 -24.21 7.87
CA SER A 90 35.32 -25.52 8.44
C SER A 90 35.10 -25.45 9.96
N GLY A 91 34.21 -26.30 10.50
CA GLY A 91 33.89 -26.39 11.94
C GLY A 91 32.44 -26.82 12.24
N PRO A 92 32.01 -26.83 13.52
CA PRO A 92 30.69 -27.31 13.93
C PRO A 92 29.51 -26.44 13.45
N VAL A 93 28.38 -27.08 13.12
CA VAL A 93 27.09 -26.40 12.83
C VAL A 93 26.47 -25.84 14.10
N THR A 94 25.87 -24.66 14.03
CA THR A 94 25.21 -23.96 15.15
C THR A 94 23.74 -23.71 14.85
N ASP A 95 22.96 -23.34 15.88
CA ASP A 95 21.62 -22.77 15.67
C ASP A 95 21.75 -21.41 14.99
N LEU A 96 21.06 -21.24 13.87
CA LEU A 96 20.95 -19.95 13.22
C LEU A 96 19.80 -19.16 13.83
N THR A 97 20.07 -17.92 14.20
CA THR A 97 19.05 -16.95 14.57
C THR A 97 18.17 -16.60 13.36
N PRO A 98 16.94 -16.09 13.57
CA PRO A 98 16.12 -15.59 12.47
C PRO A 98 16.81 -14.54 11.59
N ALA A 99 17.70 -13.73 12.17
CA ALA A 99 18.48 -12.73 11.44
C ALA A 99 19.57 -13.37 10.55
N GLU A 100 20.22 -14.42 11.05
CA GLU A 100 21.23 -15.18 10.29
C GLU A 100 20.61 -16.00 9.16
N VAL A 101 19.46 -16.64 9.41
CA VAL A 101 18.67 -17.31 8.36
C VAL A 101 18.23 -16.28 7.31
N ARG A 102 17.79 -15.09 7.75
CA ARG A 102 17.46 -14.00 6.82
C ARG A 102 18.67 -13.56 6.01
N GLY A 103 19.85 -13.41 6.61
CA GLY A 103 21.09 -13.06 5.90
C GLY A 103 21.55 -14.11 4.89
N LEU A 104 21.32 -15.40 5.15
CA LEU A 104 21.58 -16.49 4.20
C LEU A 104 20.56 -16.50 3.05
N LEU A 105 19.30 -16.18 3.34
CA LEU A 105 18.23 -16.10 2.33
C LEU A 105 18.27 -14.77 1.54
N ASP A 106 18.81 -13.70 2.11
CA ASP A 106 19.07 -12.39 1.47
C ASP A 106 20.14 -12.47 0.36
N VAL A 107 20.75 -13.65 0.13
CA VAL A 107 21.55 -13.93 -1.07
C VAL A 107 20.67 -14.04 -2.32
N LEU A 108 19.36 -14.26 -2.16
CA LEU A 108 18.40 -13.84 -3.17
C LEU A 108 18.11 -12.38 -2.85
N PRO A 109 18.57 -11.41 -3.67
CA PRO A 109 18.30 -10.02 -3.36
C PRO A 109 16.79 -9.85 -3.21
N SER A 110 16.39 -8.98 -2.29
CA SER A 110 15.04 -8.45 -2.05
C SER A 110 14.38 -7.80 -3.29
N ASN A 111 14.91 -8.12 -4.46
CA ASN A 111 14.56 -7.73 -5.78
C ASN A 111 13.63 -8.75 -6.43
N GLU A 112 12.82 -9.57 -5.77
CA GLU A 112 11.81 -10.31 -6.55
C GLU A 112 10.90 -9.32 -7.29
N ALA A 113 10.55 -8.19 -6.68
CA ALA A 113 9.87 -7.10 -7.37
C ALA A 113 10.77 -6.36 -8.37
N ALA A 114 12.03 -6.05 -8.02
CA ALA A 114 12.94 -5.32 -8.89
C ALA A 114 13.50 -6.16 -10.06
N SER A 115 13.72 -7.47 -9.90
CA SER A 115 14.10 -8.44 -10.93
C SER A 115 12.90 -8.86 -11.79
N ARG A 116 11.67 -8.93 -11.25
CA ARG A 116 10.46 -9.02 -12.08
C ARG A 116 10.23 -7.73 -12.86
N ALA A 117 10.53 -6.56 -12.28
CA ALA A 117 10.47 -5.27 -12.95
C ALA A 117 11.56 -5.14 -14.03
N GLU A 118 12.82 -5.45 -13.73
CA GLU A 118 13.92 -5.50 -14.70
C GLU A 118 13.67 -6.55 -15.78
N GLY A 119 13.19 -7.74 -15.41
CA GLY A 119 12.79 -8.77 -16.38
C GLY A 119 11.63 -8.30 -17.26
N ARG A 120 10.72 -7.45 -16.76
CA ARG A 120 9.66 -6.83 -17.56
C ARG A 120 10.21 -5.72 -18.46
N LEU A 121 11.09 -4.87 -17.95
CA LEU A 121 11.72 -3.79 -18.71
C LEU A 121 12.63 -4.35 -19.82
N ALA A 122 13.37 -5.41 -19.54
CA ALA A 122 14.19 -6.12 -20.52
C ALA A 122 13.36 -6.77 -21.64
N ARG A 123 12.14 -7.25 -21.34
CA ARG A 123 11.20 -7.75 -22.37
C ARG A 123 10.69 -6.64 -23.29
N ASN A 124 10.66 -5.40 -22.83
CA ASN A 124 10.20 -4.27 -23.62
C ASN A 124 11.30 -3.74 -24.56
N LYS A 125 12.58 -4.06 -24.28
CA LYS A 125 13.69 -3.64 -25.12
C LYS A 125 13.53 -4.17 -26.56
N GLY A 126 13.37 -3.26 -27.50
CA GLY A 126 13.15 -3.58 -28.92
C GLY A 126 11.72 -3.97 -29.28
N ALA A 127 10.81 -4.07 -28.30
CA ALA A 127 9.39 -4.31 -28.55
C ALA A 127 8.68 -2.99 -28.96
N ASP A 128 7.45 -3.12 -29.47
CA ASP A 128 6.62 -1.95 -29.77
C ASP A 128 6.26 -1.17 -28.49
N TYR A 129 5.93 -1.90 -27.41
CA TYR A 129 5.63 -1.33 -26.10
C TYR A 129 6.90 -0.73 -25.45
N PRO A 130 6.84 0.46 -24.81
CA PRO A 130 5.67 1.18 -24.32
C PRO A 130 5.02 2.14 -25.33
N LEU A 131 5.43 2.08 -26.60
CA LEU A 131 4.81 2.85 -27.68
C LEU A 131 3.74 2.03 -28.38
N GLN A 132 2.88 2.73 -29.12
CA GLN A 132 1.84 2.10 -29.91
C GLN A 132 1.73 2.80 -31.27
N LYS A 133 1.78 1.99 -32.33
CA LYS A 133 1.56 2.42 -33.70
C LYS A 133 0.13 2.94 -33.87
N ARG A 134 -0.02 4.13 -34.45
CA ARG A 134 -1.30 4.73 -34.84
C ARG A 134 -1.19 5.33 -36.24
N SER A 135 -2.33 5.67 -36.84
CA SER A 135 -2.39 6.48 -38.06
C SER A 135 -2.43 7.96 -37.68
N ARG A 136 -1.57 8.76 -38.30
CA ARG A 136 -1.48 10.22 -38.11
C ARG A 136 -1.48 10.90 -39.47
N ASN A 137 -2.39 11.85 -39.71
CA ASN A 137 -2.57 12.44 -41.04
C ASN A 137 -2.61 11.38 -42.18
N ASN A 138 -3.32 10.29 -41.92
CA ASN A 138 -3.47 9.11 -42.78
C ASN A 138 -2.17 8.34 -43.11
N ILE A 139 -1.08 8.62 -42.40
CA ILE A 139 0.21 7.95 -42.53
C ILE A 139 0.48 7.12 -41.29
N VAL A 140 0.98 5.91 -41.50
CA VAL A 140 1.49 5.01 -40.45
C VAL A 140 2.98 4.84 -40.65
N SER A 141 3.81 5.43 -39.79
CA SER A 141 5.25 5.35 -39.90
C SER A 141 5.79 3.99 -39.42
N PRO A 142 6.98 3.56 -39.87
CA PRO A 142 7.69 2.41 -39.29
C PRO A 142 8.00 2.61 -37.80
N ALA A 143 8.35 1.52 -37.11
CA ALA A 143 8.86 1.56 -35.74
C ALA A 143 10.29 2.11 -35.72
N SER A 144 10.67 2.87 -34.70
CA SER A 144 12.06 3.28 -34.52
C SER A 144 12.79 2.24 -33.67
N ALA A 145 13.68 1.46 -34.29
CA ALA A 145 14.45 0.44 -33.57
C ALA A 145 15.31 1.05 -32.45
N VAL A 146 15.87 2.24 -32.67
CA VAL A 146 16.68 2.94 -31.64
C VAL A 146 15.80 3.38 -30.48
N LEU A 147 14.65 4.01 -30.76
CA LEU A 147 13.74 4.45 -29.71
C LEU A 147 13.15 3.27 -28.91
N ASN A 148 12.77 2.18 -29.57
CA ASN A 148 12.24 0.98 -28.92
C ASN A 148 13.28 0.24 -28.06
N ASN A 149 14.58 0.35 -28.40
CA ASN A 149 15.65 -0.17 -27.56
C ASN A 149 15.99 0.75 -26.39
N LEU A 150 15.82 2.07 -26.57
CA LEU A 150 16.07 3.08 -25.54
C LEU A 150 14.95 3.12 -24.50
N LEU A 151 13.68 3.13 -24.94
CA LEU A 151 12.52 3.40 -24.08
C LEU A 151 11.88 2.08 -23.61
N LEU A 152 12.05 1.75 -22.34
CA LEU A 152 11.60 0.49 -21.74
C LEU A 152 10.23 0.60 -21.05
N ASP A 153 9.87 1.78 -20.55
CA ASP A 153 8.54 2.11 -20.01
C ASP A 153 8.26 3.61 -20.21
N ALA A 154 7.00 4.00 -20.33
CA ALA A 154 6.61 5.39 -20.46
C ALA A 154 5.22 5.60 -19.86
N LYS A 155 5.12 6.45 -18.83
CA LYS A 155 3.84 6.78 -18.17
C LYS A 155 3.50 8.25 -18.36
N VAL A 156 2.22 8.51 -18.63
CA VAL A 156 1.70 9.89 -18.67
C VAL A 156 0.76 10.08 -17.49
N ILE A 157 1.20 10.87 -16.52
CA ILE A 157 0.47 11.21 -15.31
C ILE A 157 -0.37 12.45 -15.55
N ASN A 158 -1.62 12.39 -15.10
CA ASN A 158 -2.68 13.36 -15.39
C ASN A 158 -2.97 13.54 -16.88
N ALA A 159 -2.90 12.45 -17.64
CA ALA A 159 -3.24 12.45 -19.06
C ALA A 159 -4.70 12.88 -19.30
N ASP A 160 -4.93 13.77 -20.26
CA ASP A 160 -6.27 14.06 -20.75
C ASP A 160 -6.76 12.88 -21.60
N PRO A 161 -7.92 12.25 -21.29
CA PRO A 161 -8.44 11.12 -22.06
C PRO A 161 -8.74 11.45 -23.52
N LYS A 162 -8.86 12.73 -23.88
CA LYS A 162 -9.09 13.21 -25.26
C LYS A 162 -7.80 13.42 -26.05
N MET A 163 -6.64 13.24 -25.43
CA MET A 163 -5.34 13.42 -26.06
C MET A 163 -4.61 12.08 -26.27
N TYR A 164 -3.75 12.07 -27.27
CA TYR A 164 -2.59 11.19 -27.35
C TYR A 164 -1.35 11.97 -26.95
N TYR A 165 -0.39 11.29 -26.32
CA TYR A 165 0.92 11.83 -25.98
C TYR A 165 1.98 11.04 -26.73
N ARG A 166 3.00 11.70 -27.28
CA ARG A 166 4.08 11.03 -28.00
C ARG A 166 5.45 11.59 -27.69
N VAL A 167 6.44 10.71 -27.74
CA VAL A 167 7.85 11.08 -27.75
C VAL A 167 8.21 11.49 -29.17
N ALA A 168 8.46 12.78 -29.39
CA ALA A 168 8.73 13.32 -30.72
C ALA A 168 10.22 13.48 -31.01
N TYR A 169 11.03 13.66 -29.97
CA TYR A 169 12.46 13.89 -30.10
C TYR A 169 13.21 13.57 -28.81
N GLN A 170 14.44 13.09 -28.95
CA GLN A 170 15.43 13.00 -27.88
C GLN A 170 16.76 13.55 -28.42
N GLN A 171 17.36 14.49 -27.68
CA GLN A 171 18.48 15.29 -28.18
C GLN A 171 19.82 14.56 -28.22
N ASN A 172 20.11 13.68 -27.27
CA ASN A 172 21.38 12.94 -27.17
C ASN A 172 22.65 13.79 -27.39
N LYS A 173 22.76 14.95 -26.73
CA LYS A 173 23.85 15.93 -26.91
C LYS A 173 24.01 16.49 -28.32
N ALA A 174 23.05 16.32 -29.22
CA ALA A 174 22.99 17.10 -30.45
C ALA A 174 22.94 18.59 -30.10
N LEU A 175 23.70 19.40 -30.83
CA LEU A 175 23.70 20.85 -30.61
C LEU A 175 22.35 21.40 -31.05
N LEU A 176 21.56 21.87 -30.09
CA LEU A 176 20.25 22.46 -30.32
C LEU A 176 20.15 23.76 -29.52
N ASP A 177 19.93 24.87 -30.22
CA ASP A 177 19.89 26.22 -29.63
C ASP A 177 21.14 26.57 -28.79
N GLY A 178 22.31 26.09 -29.23
CA GLY A 178 23.59 26.33 -28.56
C GLY A 178 23.88 25.42 -27.38
N GLU A 179 22.95 24.53 -27.01
CA GLU A 179 23.11 23.61 -25.88
C GLU A 179 23.30 22.15 -26.34
N ASN A 180 24.17 21.42 -25.65
CA ASN A 180 24.37 19.98 -25.80
C ASN A 180 23.78 19.27 -24.58
N ALA A 181 22.50 18.93 -24.63
CA ALA A 181 21.75 18.33 -23.52
C ALA A 181 21.10 16.99 -23.92
N TYR A 182 20.44 16.35 -22.95
CA TYR A 182 19.65 15.13 -23.13
C TYR A 182 18.14 15.42 -23.08
N ASP A 183 17.73 16.56 -23.60
CA ASP A 183 16.33 16.98 -23.53
C ASP A 183 15.43 16.16 -24.45
N TRP A 184 14.16 16.14 -24.07
CA TRP A 184 13.07 15.46 -24.76
C TRP A 184 12.09 16.49 -25.33
N ILE A 185 11.45 16.12 -26.44
CA ILE A 185 10.24 16.79 -26.91
C ILE A 185 9.08 15.81 -26.78
N ILE A 186 8.10 16.18 -25.95
CA ILE A 186 6.83 15.48 -25.84
C ILE A 186 5.74 16.36 -26.44
N GLU A 187 4.96 15.76 -27.33
CA GLU A 187 3.80 16.39 -27.92
C GLU A 187 2.51 15.75 -27.41
N GLU A 188 1.46 16.54 -27.29
CA GLU A 188 0.09 16.05 -27.21
C GLU A 188 -0.64 16.30 -28.52
N ALA A 189 -1.61 15.45 -28.85
CA ALA A 189 -2.46 15.61 -30.02
C ALA A 189 -3.89 15.18 -29.70
N PRO A 190 -4.91 15.94 -30.10
CA PRO A 190 -6.30 15.52 -29.96
C PRO A 190 -6.52 14.17 -30.64
N ARG A 191 -7.14 13.22 -29.93
CA ARG A 191 -7.51 11.92 -30.51
C ARG A 191 -8.46 12.11 -31.69
N GLU A 192 -9.40 13.04 -31.51
CA GLU A 192 -10.24 13.55 -32.58
C GLU A 192 -9.37 14.33 -33.58
N GLY A 193 -9.28 13.83 -34.81
CA GLY A 193 -8.45 14.44 -35.84
C GLY A 193 -6.99 13.97 -35.89
N PHE A 194 -6.51 13.15 -34.95
CA PHE A 194 -5.15 12.59 -35.03
C PHE A 194 -4.93 11.85 -36.37
N VAL A 195 -5.88 10.98 -36.73
CA VAL A 195 -5.87 10.25 -38.01
C VAL A 195 -5.98 11.19 -39.20
N GLY A 196 -6.82 12.22 -39.14
CA GLY A 196 -7.14 13.07 -40.30
C GLY A 196 -6.12 14.18 -40.56
N THR A 197 -5.80 14.98 -39.55
CA THR A 197 -4.95 16.19 -39.67
C THR A 197 -3.58 16.00 -39.02
N GLY A 198 -3.48 15.14 -37.99
CA GLY A 198 -2.24 14.89 -37.27
C GLY A 198 -1.68 16.11 -36.53
N THR A 199 -2.48 17.13 -36.25
CA THR A 199 -2.04 18.33 -35.53
C THR A 199 -1.61 17.96 -34.10
N SER A 200 -0.48 18.50 -33.65
CA SER A 200 0.05 18.28 -32.31
C SER A 200 0.59 19.57 -31.71
N THR A 201 0.69 19.61 -30.39
CA THR A 201 1.23 20.72 -29.61
C THR A 201 2.36 20.20 -28.73
N VAL A 202 3.49 20.92 -28.70
CA VAL A 202 4.59 20.60 -27.79
C VAL A 202 4.21 20.99 -26.37
N ILE A 203 4.33 20.03 -25.44
CA ILE A 203 4.04 20.26 -24.02
C ILE A 203 5.28 20.20 -23.12
N ILE A 204 6.33 19.53 -23.60
CA ILE A 204 7.68 19.48 -23.03
C ILE A 204 8.64 19.66 -24.20
N GLY A 205 9.64 20.54 -24.07
CA GLY A 205 10.60 20.83 -25.14
C GLY A 205 11.94 21.30 -24.58
N TYR A 206 12.94 21.43 -25.46
CA TYR A 206 14.34 21.72 -25.09
C TYR A 206 14.59 23.17 -24.62
N GLN A 207 13.71 24.12 -24.96
CA GLN A 207 13.88 25.51 -24.56
C GLN A 207 13.54 25.69 -23.08
N ALA A 208 14.55 25.61 -22.19
CA ALA A 208 14.35 25.68 -20.74
C ALA A 208 13.59 26.93 -20.27
N ALA A 209 13.75 28.06 -20.95
CA ALA A 209 13.02 29.30 -20.65
C ALA A 209 11.50 29.22 -20.93
N VAL A 210 11.08 28.32 -21.83
CA VAL A 210 9.67 28.13 -22.23
C VAL A 210 9.06 26.91 -21.53
N TYR A 211 9.81 25.80 -21.49
CA TYR A 211 9.31 24.50 -21.04
C TYR A 211 9.85 24.04 -19.68
N GLY A 212 10.74 24.83 -19.07
CA GLY A 212 11.44 24.46 -17.83
C GLY A 212 12.65 23.56 -18.10
N ALA A 213 13.59 23.52 -17.14
CA ALA A 213 14.73 22.63 -17.19
C ALA A 213 14.28 21.16 -17.05
N GLN A 214 14.86 20.26 -17.85
CA GLN A 214 14.55 18.84 -17.82
C GLN A 214 15.59 18.04 -17.03
N GLN A 215 15.16 16.93 -16.44
CA GLN A 215 16.07 15.95 -15.87
C GLN A 215 16.94 15.35 -16.99
N GLN A 216 18.26 15.39 -16.80
CA GLN A 216 19.23 14.90 -17.77
C GLN A 216 19.48 13.41 -17.61
N ILE A 217 19.85 12.75 -18.71
CA ILE A 217 20.26 11.33 -18.72
C ILE A 217 21.69 11.22 -18.18
N ALA A 218 21.93 10.25 -17.29
CA ALA A 218 23.26 9.85 -16.85
C ALA A 218 23.73 8.62 -17.68
N PRO A 219 24.54 8.76 -18.73
CA PRO A 219 24.76 7.68 -19.71
C PRO A 219 25.57 6.49 -19.21
N LEU A 220 26.27 6.66 -18.09
CA LEU A 220 27.08 5.62 -17.46
C LEU A 220 26.30 4.82 -16.40
N ASP A 221 25.10 5.29 -16.04
CA ASP A 221 24.24 4.60 -15.11
C ASP A 221 23.46 3.51 -15.86
N GLY A 222 22.93 2.54 -15.10
CA GLY A 222 22.04 1.53 -15.64
C GLY A 222 20.70 2.09 -16.12
N ILE A 223 19.69 1.22 -16.19
CA ILE A 223 18.32 1.62 -16.47
C ILE A 223 17.89 2.71 -15.50
N GLN A 224 17.31 3.81 -16.01
CA GLN A 224 16.91 4.96 -15.20
C GLN A 224 15.56 5.52 -15.64
N THR A 225 14.82 6.11 -14.70
CA THR A 225 13.56 6.81 -14.98
C THR A 225 13.78 8.32 -14.97
N ILE A 226 13.47 8.96 -16.08
CA ILE A 226 13.50 10.41 -16.29
C ILE A 226 12.10 10.96 -16.05
N VAL A 227 11.98 11.96 -15.18
CA VAL A 227 10.72 12.62 -14.86
C VAL A 227 10.67 13.98 -15.54
N LEU A 228 9.69 14.16 -16.41
CA LEU A 228 9.50 15.37 -17.22
C LEU A 228 8.20 16.06 -16.81
N HIS A 229 8.27 17.37 -16.55
CA HIS A 229 7.13 18.19 -16.16
C HIS A 229 6.69 19.06 -17.34
N ALA A 230 5.41 19.01 -17.72
CA ALA A 230 4.91 19.76 -18.85
C ALA A 230 4.54 21.20 -18.45
N ALA A 231 5.45 22.17 -18.66
CA ALA A 231 5.17 23.57 -18.32
C ALA A 231 3.97 24.15 -19.09
N ALA A 232 3.78 23.75 -20.36
CA ALA A 232 2.64 24.19 -21.19
C ALA A 232 1.31 23.50 -20.80
N ARG A 233 1.37 22.43 -20.00
CA ARG A 233 0.22 21.72 -19.42
C ARG A 233 0.44 21.48 -17.93
N PRO A 234 0.32 22.52 -17.09
CA PRO A 234 0.54 22.39 -15.66
C PRO A 234 -0.27 21.22 -15.07
N GLY A 235 0.42 20.29 -14.41
CA GLY A 235 -0.16 19.08 -13.83
C GLY A 235 0.10 17.81 -14.64
N VAL A 236 0.37 17.89 -15.95
CA VAL A 236 0.81 16.73 -16.74
C VAL A 236 2.29 16.45 -16.46
N ARG A 237 2.61 15.19 -16.17
CA ARG A 237 3.98 14.71 -15.93
C ARG A 237 4.21 13.45 -16.76
N VAL A 238 5.37 13.33 -17.38
CA VAL A 238 5.74 12.14 -18.17
C VAL A 238 6.94 11.49 -17.51
N GLU A 239 6.84 10.19 -17.21
CA GLU A 239 7.94 9.38 -16.68
C GLU A 239 8.41 8.44 -17.77
N LEU A 240 9.68 8.53 -18.15
CA LEU A 240 10.31 7.70 -19.18
C LEU A 240 11.36 6.82 -18.53
N THR A 241 11.17 5.50 -18.53
CA THR A 241 12.21 4.56 -18.09
C THR A 241 13.02 4.14 -19.30
N ILE A 242 14.33 4.39 -19.26
CA ILE A 242 15.23 4.23 -20.40
C ILE A 242 16.43 3.35 -20.06
N ASP A 243 17.01 2.72 -21.10
CA ASP A 243 18.32 2.10 -21.08
C ASP A 243 19.32 2.98 -21.85
N PRO A 244 20.18 3.75 -21.17
CA PRO A 244 21.10 4.67 -21.82
C PRO A 244 22.11 4.00 -22.76
N THR A 245 22.36 2.70 -22.60
CA THR A 245 23.28 1.94 -23.47
C THR A 245 22.75 1.82 -24.90
N ALA A 246 21.46 2.06 -25.12
CA ALA A 246 20.82 2.08 -26.44
C ALA A 246 20.84 3.47 -27.10
N LEU A 247 21.43 4.50 -26.47
CA LEU A 247 21.64 5.79 -27.12
C LEU A 247 22.56 5.64 -28.34
N PRO A 248 22.24 6.29 -29.47
CA PRO A 248 23.11 6.25 -30.64
C PRO A 248 24.44 6.96 -30.37
N ALA A 249 25.49 6.53 -31.08
CA ALA A 249 26.81 7.12 -30.94
C ALA A 249 26.85 8.58 -31.43
N GLY A 250 27.64 9.42 -30.76
CA GLY A 250 28.15 10.67 -31.33
C GLY A 250 27.17 11.81 -31.56
N ASN A 251 26.55 12.35 -30.52
CA ASN A 251 25.69 13.56 -30.59
C ASN A 251 24.54 13.46 -31.62
N LEU A 252 24.14 12.25 -31.99
CA LEU A 252 23.07 12.00 -32.95
C LEU A 252 21.73 11.95 -32.22
N PRO A 253 20.76 12.81 -32.56
CA PRO A 253 19.46 12.78 -31.91
C PRO A 253 18.60 11.63 -32.43
N ILE A 254 17.59 11.26 -31.65
CA ILE A 254 16.50 10.38 -32.08
C ILE A 254 15.31 11.27 -32.42
N SER A 255 14.89 11.28 -33.68
CA SER A 255 13.84 12.19 -34.15
C SER A 255 12.66 11.45 -34.77
N SER A 256 11.47 11.87 -34.37
CA SER A 256 10.17 11.46 -34.91
C SER A 256 9.32 12.69 -35.24
N LEU A 257 9.94 13.84 -35.52
CA LEU A 257 9.25 15.13 -35.72
C LEU A 257 8.51 15.23 -37.06
N THR A 258 9.03 14.61 -38.12
CA THR A 258 8.49 14.71 -39.49
C THR A 258 8.05 13.35 -40.04
N SER A 259 7.13 13.34 -41.01
CA SER A 259 6.47 12.12 -41.49
C SER A 259 7.37 11.12 -42.23
N ASP A 260 8.56 11.55 -42.64
CA ASP A 260 9.60 10.68 -43.20
C ASP A 260 10.42 9.94 -42.13
N LYS A 261 10.20 10.23 -40.84
CA LYS A 261 10.92 9.60 -39.73
C LYS A 261 10.16 8.42 -39.13
N ASP A 262 10.92 7.46 -38.64
CA ASP A 262 10.40 6.37 -37.84
C ASP A 262 9.72 6.89 -36.56
N ALA A 263 8.75 6.13 -36.08
CA ALA A 263 7.91 6.45 -34.93
C ALA A 263 7.13 7.78 -35.01
N TRP A 264 7.11 8.49 -36.13
CA TRP A 264 6.36 9.74 -36.29
C TRP A 264 4.86 9.63 -35.98
N SER A 265 4.21 8.52 -36.35
CA SER A 265 2.79 8.26 -36.07
C SER A 265 2.55 7.45 -34.80
N TRP A 266 3.59 7.20 -34.00
CA TRP A 266 3.50 6.41 -32.78
C TRP A 266 3.24 7.31 -31.57
N VAL A 267 2.52 6.76 -30.60
CA VAL A 267 2.14 7.44 -29.36
C VAL A 267 2.62 6.59 -28.19
N ILE A 268 2.80 7.18 -27.01
CA ILE A 268 2.89 6.41 -25.77
C ILE A 268 1.58 5.65 -25.65
N ASP A 269 1.65 4.34 -25.41
CA ASP A 269 0.46 3.49 -25.34
C ASP A 269 -0.51 4.07 -24.30
N PRO A 270 -1.78 4.35 -24.66
CA PRO A 270 -2.79 4.83 -23.72
C PRO A 270 -3.01 3.94 -22.50
N ALA A 271 -2.61 2.66 -22.54
CA ALA A 271 -2.59 1.78 -21.37
C ALA A 271 -1.66 2.31 -20.25
N ASN A 272 -0.69 3.15 -20.60
CA ASN A 272 0.24 3.76 -19.65
C ASN A 272 -0.18 5.18 -19.23
N TYR A 273 -1.41 5.59 -19.55
CA TYR A 273 -1.96 6.87 -19.12
C TYR A 273 -2.59 6.72 -17.75
N MET A 274 -2.07 7.46 -16.78
CA MET A 274 -2.80 7.74 -15.54
C MET A 274 -3.61 9.00 -15.80
N LEU A 275 -4.89 8.82 -16.06
CA LEU A 275 -5.77 9.90 -16.48
C LEU A 275 -5.84 11.00 -15.42
N ARG A 276 -6.05 12.23 -15.89
CA ARG A 276 -6.22 13.43 -15.07
C ARG A 276 -7.32 13.19 -14.04
N LEU A 277 -6.87 12.94 -12.81
CA LEU A 277 -7.68 13.14 -11.63
C LEU A 277 -8.05 14.64 -11.58
N PRO A 278 -9.23 14.98 -11.03
CA PRO A 278 -9.83 16.31 -11.10
C PRO A 278 -8.80 17.44 -11.17
N SER A 279 -8.84 18.15 -12.30
CA SER A 279 -8.13 19.39 -12.59
C SER A 279 -7.91 20.23 -11.34
N ALA A 280 -6.72 20.81 -11.18
CA ALA A 280 -6.46 21.92 -10.26
C ALA A 280 -7.28 23.20 -10.58
N ASP A 281 -8.42 23.09 -11.25
CA ASP A 281 -9.52 24.02 -11.08
C ASP A 281 -9.95 23.93 -9.62
N ALA A 282 -9.62 25.00 -8.90
CA ALA A 282 -9.75 25.13 -7.48
C ALA A 282 -11.12 24.69 -6.99
N LEU A 283 -11.11 23.85 -5.95
CA LEU A 283 -12.28 23.49 -5.15
C LEU A 283 -13.12 24.75 -4.94
N ALA A 284 -14.26 24.84 -5.62
CA ALA A 284 -15.16 25.95 -5.44
C ALA A 284 -16.01 25.67 -4.20
N TYR A 285 -16.37 26.72 -3.47
CA TYR A 285 -17.24 26.56 -2.32
C TYR A 285 -18.30 27.64 -2.25
N THR A 286 -19.42 27.28 -1.64
CA THR A 286 -20.35 28.23 -1.04
C THR A 286 -20.54 27.89 0.43
N LEU A 287 -20.71 28.92 1.26
CA LEU A 287 -21.01 28.82 2.67
C LEU A 287 -22.27 29.65 2.92
N THR A 288 -23.20 29.15 3.73
CA THR A 288 -24.48 29.84 4.02
C THR A 288 -24.51 30.34 5.47
N PRO A 289 -25.43 31.26 5.82
CA PRO A 289 -25.67 31.67 7.21
C PRO A 289 -26.09 30.52 8.13
N THR A 290 -26.73 29.47 7.58
CA THR A 290 -27.14 28.28 8.35
C THR A 290 -25.99 27.30 8.59
N GLY A 291 -24.81 27.56 8.04
CA GLY A 291 -23.62 26.71 8.14
C GLY A 291 -23.60 25.57 7.13
N ASP A 292 -24.38 25.63 6.05
CA ASP A 292 -24.24 24.68 4.95
C ASP A 292 -23.04 25.08 4.09
N LEU A 293 -22.09 24.16 3.93
CA LEU A 293 -20.91 24.27 3.07
C LEU A 293 -21.11 23.35 1.86
N ALA A 294 -21.18 23.92 0.66
CA ALA A 294 -21.18 23.15 -0.57
C ALA A 294 -19.80 23.22 -1.24
N ALA A 295 -19.10 22.10 -1.28
CA ALA A 295 -17.81 21.94 -1.93
C ALA A 295 -18.01 21.37 -3.33
N THR A 296 -17.45 22.03 -4.35
CA THR A 296 -17.65 21.71 -5.77
C THR A 296 -16.32 21.54 -6.49
N TRP A 297 -16.19 20.53 -7.32
CA TRP A 297 -15.04 20.34 -8.20
C TRP A 297 -15.48 19.70 -9.52
N GLN A 298 -14.60 19.74 -10.52
CA GLN A 298 -14.80 19.08 -11.79
C GLN A 298 -13.84 17.89 -11.92
N SER A 299 -14.39 16.70 -12.15
CA SER A 299 -13.68 15.49 -12.53
C SER A 299 -14.02 15.19 -13.98
N ALA A 300 -13.05 15.27 -14.90
CA ALA A 300 -13.28 15.14 -16.34
C ALA A 300 -14.44 16.00 -16.86
N ASP A 301 -15.45 15.39 -17.46
CA ASP A 301 -16.66 16.00 -18.00
C ASP A 301 -17.83 15.98 -17.01
N THR A 302 -17.55 15.85 -15.71
CA THR A 302 -18.56 15.79 -14.65
C THR A 302 -18.17 16.71 -13.49
N LYS A 303 -19.07 17.57 -13.04
CA LYS A 303 -18.93 18.34 -11.81
C LYS A 303 -19.59 17.59 -10.66
N TYR A 304 -18.91 17.51 -9.52
CA TYR A 304 -19.48 16.97 -8.29
C TYR A 304 -19.65 18.09 -7.28
N ARG A 305 -20.69 17.96 -6.45
CA ARG A 305 -20.92 18.82 -5.29
C ARG A 305 -21.28 18.00 -4.07
N VAL A 306 -20.54 18.22 -2.98
CA VAL A 306 -20.82 17.66 -1.66
C VAL A 306 -21.27 18.79 -0.75
N THR A 307 -22.46 18.68 -0.18
CA THR A 307 -22.97 19.63 0.79
C THR A 307 -22.89 19.05 2.19
N LEU A 308 -22.14 19.70 3.08
CA LEU A 308 -22.11 19.40 4.51
C LEU A 308 -22.86 20.49 5.29
N GLY A 309 -23.57 20.09 6.32
CA GLY A 309 -24.31 21.01 7.19
C GLY A 309 -25.15 20.22 8.19
N LYS A 310 -26.06 20.89 8.90
CA LYS A 310 -26.94 20.21 9.86
C LYS A 310 -27.80 19.17 9.13
N ASN A 311 -27.68 17.91 9.55
CA ASN A 311 -28.38 16.78 8.97
C ASN A 311 -28.98 15.85 10.04
N GLY A 312 -30.04 15.15 9.67
CA GLY A 312 -30.68 14.11 10.47
C GLY A 312 -31.37 14.61 11.75
N PHE A 313 -31.92 13.66 12.51
CA PHE A 313 -32.77 13.91 13.67
C PHE A 313 -32.11 14.80 14.75
N ASN A 314 -30.84 14.59 15.05
CA ASN A 314 -30.11 15.40 16.04
C ASN A 314 -29.56 16.73 15.47
N SER A 315 -29.80 17.04 14.18
CA SER A 315 -29.30 18.25 13.51
C SER A 315 -27.78 18.46 13.64
N LEU A 316 -27.00 17.38 13.61
CA LEU A 316 -25.53 17.44 13.70
C LEU A 316 -24.93 17.74 12.31
N PRO A 317 -23.79 18.46 12.23
CA PRO A 317 -23.06 18.62 10.97
C PRO A 317 -22.68 17.27 10.37
N ASN A 318 -23.14 16.98 9.15
CA ASN A 318 -22.87 15.76 8.40
C ASN A 318 -23.00 16.04 6.89
N VAL A 319 -22.70 15.08 6.03
CA VAL A 319 -23.03 15.19 4.59
C VAL A 319 -24.55 15.16 4.43
N LYS A 320 -25.11 16.21 3.83
CA LYS A 320 -26.54 16.35 3.53
C LYS A 320 -26.88 15.87 2.12
N LYS A 321 -25.97 16.12 1.17
CA LYS A 321 -26.27 15.96 -0.24
C LYS A 321 -25.04 15.65 -1.08
N LEU A 322 -25.21 14.78 -2.07
CA LEU A 322 -24.30 14.61 -3.21
C LEU A 322 -25.03 14.94 -4.50
N GLU A 323 -24.38 15.69 -5.38
CA GLU A 323 -24.94 16.13 -6.65
C GLU A 323 -23.92 16.05 -7.77
N THR A 324 -24.43 15.97 -9.00
CA THR A 324 -23.66 16.01 -10.23
C THR A 324 -24.21 17.02 -11.23
N ALA A 325 -23.36 17.54 -12.11
CA ALA A 325 -23.75 18.40 -13.23
C ALA A 325 -22.74 18.27 -14.38
N ALA A 326 -23.15 18.54 -15.61
CA ALA A 326 -22.20 18.70 -16.72
C ALA A 326 -21.36 19.99 -16.54
N PRO A 327 -20.14 20.07 -17.09
CA PRO A 327 -19.36 21.30 -17.15
C PRO A 327 -20.17 22.45 -17.77
N GLY A 328 -20.13 23.62 -17.13
CA GLY A 328 -20.90 24.79 -17.56
C GLY A 328 -22.41 24.74 -17.26
N ALA A 329 -22.96 23.62 -16.79
CA ALA A 329 -24.37 23.55 -16.42
C ALA A 329 -24.68 24.33 -15.14
N SER A 330 -25.83 25.00 -15.13
CA SER A 330 -26.40 25.69 -13.97
C SER A 330 -27.32 24.80 -13.12
N VAL A 331 -27.78 23.68 -13.69
CA VAL A 331 -28.69 22.72 -13.06
C VAL A 331 -27.90 21.54 -12.49
N TRP A 332 -28.23 21.17 -11.25
CA TRP A 332 -27.61 20.06 -10.52
C TRP A 332 -28.59 18.89 -10.37
N SER A 333 -28.13 17.70 -10.73
CA SER A 333 -28.83 16.44 -10.48
C SER A 333 -28.48 15.92 -9.08
N THR A 334 -29.50 15.58 -8.29
CA THR A 334 -29.30 15.02 -6.95
C THR A 334 -29.04 13.54 -7.03
N LEU A 335 -27.88 13.10 -6.52
CA LEU A 335 -27.54 11.68 -6.40
C LEU A 335 -28.07 11.10 -5.09
N THR A 336 -27.84 11.82 -3.99
CA THR A 336 -28.43 11.49 -2.69
C THR A 336 -28.70 12.76 -1.88
N SER A 337 -29.79 12.75 -1.11
CA SER A 337 -30.15 13.81 -0.16
C SER A 337 -30.82 13.25 1.10
N SER A 338 -30.72 11.95 1.33
CA SER A 338 -31.41 11.27 2.42
C SER A 338 -30.81 11.67 3.77
N PRO A 339 -31.60 12.09 4.78
CA PRO A 339 -31.09 12.37 6.11
C PRO A 339 -30.49 11.11 6.74
N SER A 340 -29.16 11.06 6.80
CA SER A 340 -28.43 9.90 7.28
C SER A 340 -26.97 10.19 7.54
N ASP A 341 -26.33 9.20 8.16
CA ASP A 341 -25.00 9.31 8.70
C ASP A 341 -23.94 8.97 7.66
N TRP A 342 -23.02 9.92 7.46
CA TRP A 342 -21.71 9.67 6.85
C TRP A 342 -20.65 9.67 7.94
N LEU A 343 -20.68 10.69 8.81
CA LEU A 343 -20.03 10.68 10.12
C LEU A 343 -20.88 9.85 11.10
N PRO A 344 -20.32 8.86 11.83
CA PRO A 344 -21.10 7.79 12.44
C PRO A 344 -21.78 8.18 13.77
N PRO A 345 -23.00 7.67 14.03
CA PRO A 345 -23.53 7.52 15.39
C PRO A 345 -22.80 6.40 16.13
N LEU A 346 -23.05 6.28 17.44
CA LEU A 346 -22.47 5.24 18.29
C LEU A 346 -23.54 4.45 19.01
N ILE A 347 -23.27 3.18 19.31
CA ILE A 347 -23.91 2.49 20.44
C ILE A 347 -22.95 2.58 21.62
N VAL A 348 -23.33 3.34 22.64
CA VAL A 348 -22.53 3.59 23.85
C VAL A 348 -23.44 3.56 25.09
N SER A 349 -22.92 2.99 26.18
CA SER A 349 -23.57 2.97 27.49
C SER A 349 -22.70 3.66 28.55
N ALA A 350 -23.33 4.38 29.48
CA ALA A 350 -22.68 4.78 30.73
C ALA A 350 -22.42 3.56 31.60
N SER A 351 -21.24 3.48 32.22
CA SER A 351 -20.89 2.37 33.12
C SER A 351 -21.62 2.41 34.46
N ALA A 352 -22.14 3.58 34.86
CA ALA A 352 -22.84 3.78 36.12
C ALA A 352 -24.08 4.67 35.95
N ASN A 353 -25.08 4.43 36.80
CA ASN A 353 -26.30 5.25 36.91
C ASN A 353 -27.05 5.43 35.57
N GLY A 354 -27.14 4.34 34.79
CA GLY A 354 -27.93 4.34 33.56
C GLY A 354 -29.44 4.20 33.85
N ASP A 355 -30.28 4.61 32.92
CA ASP A 355 -31.75 4.58 32.99
C ASP A 355 -32.37 3.26 32.47
N ALA A 356 -31.55 2.23 32.29
CA ALA A 356 -31.94 0.89 31.80
C ALA A 356 -32.61 0.86 30.41
N ALA A 357 -32.51 1.93 29.61
CA ALA A 357 -33.01 1.95 28.25
C ALA A 357 -32.35 0.88 27.36
N PRO A 358 -33.06 0.39 26.32
CA PRO A 358 -32.52 -0.61 25.39
C PRO A 358 -31.32 -0.08 24.60
N SER A 359 -30.42 -1.00 24.24
CA SER A 359 -29.23 -0.70 23.44
C SER A 359 -29.62 -0.23 22.04
N ASN A 360 -29.33 1.02 21.73
CA ASN A 360 -29.66 1.68 20.47
C ASN A 360 -28.54 2.63 20.03
N PHE A 361 -28.54 2.99 18.74
CA PHE A 361 -27.69 4.06 18.24
C PHE A 361 -28.09 5.41 18.83
N THR A 362 -27.09 6.23 19.10
CA THR A 362 -27.21 7.62 19.60
C THR A 362 -26.31 8.53 18.75
N GLY A 363 -26.72 9.79 18.62
CA GLY A 363 -26.11 10.71 17.67
C GLY A 363 -26.56 10.48 16.23
N GLY A 364 -25.99 11.25 15.31
CA GLY A 364 -26.35 11.18 13.90
C GLY A 364 -27.84 11.38 13.66
N ASN A 365 -28.45 10.53 12.83
CA ASN A 365 -29.88 10.51 12.56
C ASN A 365 -30.73 9.72 13.59
N HIS A 366 -30.14 9.30 14.72
CA HIS A 366 -30.79 8.39 15.68
C HIS A 366 -31.20 9.09 16.99
N GLY A 367 -32.50 9.13 17.27
CA GLY A 367 -33.07 9.49 18.56
C GLY A 367 -33.15 8.30 19.52
N SER A 368 -33.85 8.46 20.65
CA SER A 368 -33.91 7.47 21.74
C SER A 368 -34.43 6.08 21.32
N ASN A 369 -35.21 6.02 20.24
CA ASN A 369 -35.79 4.78 19.72
C ASN A 369 -34.86 4.06 18.73
N GLY A 370 -33.67 4.60 18.46
CA GLY A 370 -32.72 4.04 17.51
C GLY A 370 -33.03 4.36 16.04
N ASP A 371 -33.99 5.25 15.76
CA ASP A 371 -34.36 5.75 14.44
C ASP A 371 -34.51 7.28 14.46
N ALA A 372 -35.03 7.89 13.40
CA ALA A 372 -35.25 9.34 13.32
C ALA A 372 -36.49 9.81 14.12
N SER A 373 -36.68 9.29 15.32
CA SER A 373 -37.80 9.61 16.22
C SER A 373 -37.42 9.56 17.71
N GLY A 374 -38.35 9.96 18.58
CA GLY A 374 -38.17 9.96 20.02
C GLY A 374 -37.48 11.21 20.55
N THR A 375 -36.64 11.07 21.57
CA THR A 375 -35.88 12.19 22.16
C THR A 375 -34.54 12.33 21.46
N VAL A 376 -34.08 13.57 21.25
CA VAL A 376 -32.73 13.85 20.73
C VAL A 376 -31.66 13.29 21.69
N THR A 377 -30.65 12.64 21.14
CA THR A 377 -29.60 11.94 21.90
C THR A 377 -28.24 12.63 21.82
N ALA A 378 -28.12 13.67 20.99
CA ALA A 378 -26.87 14.38 20.79
C ALA A 378 -27.06 15.87 20.52
N ARG A 379 -25.98 16.64 20.71
CA ARG A 379 -25.90 18.05 20.31
C ARG A 379 -24.56 18.36 19.67
N ASN A 380 -24.55 19.35 18.78
CA ASN A 380 -23.31 19.96 18.29
C ASN A 380 -22.90 21.12 19.20
N ILE A 381 -21.63 21.16 19.62
CA ILE A 381 -21.07 22.24 20.43
C ILE A 381 -20.00 23.04 19.68
N MET A 382 -19.57 22.58 18.51
CA MET A 382 -18.67 23.31 17.61
C MET A 382 -18.91 22.90 16.16
N HIS A 383 -19.05 23.89 15.29
CA HIS A 383 -19.02 23.74 13.84
C HIS A 383 -18.24 24.92 13.27
N GLN A 384 -17.00 24.69 12.85
CA GLN A 384 -16.10 25.70 12.32
C GLN A 384 -15.57 25.30 10.96
N VAL A 385 -15.52 26.24 10.02
CA VAL A 385 -14.93 26.05 8.69
C VAL A 385 -13.65 26.87 8.58
N ARG A 386 -12.63 26.32 7.94
CA ARG A 386 -11.43 27.03 7.47
C ARG A 386 -11.27 26.84 5.97
N ILE A 387 -10.94 27.92 5.29
CA ILE A 387 -10.63 27.94 3.84
C ILE A 387 -9.15 28.25 3.73
N ASP A 388 -8.37 27.35 3.11
CA ASP A 388 -6.92 27.49 2.95
C ASP A 388 -6.18 27.82 4.26
N GLY A 389 -6.64 27.22 5.36
CA GLY A 389 -6.09 27.41 6.71
C GLY A 389 -6.63 28.61 7.48
N ALA A 390 -7.32 29.55 6.83
CA ALA A 390 -7.92 30.71 7.47
C ALA A 390 -9.35 30.42 7.99
N PRO A 391 -9.72 30.82 9.23
CA PRO A 391 -11.09 30.71 9.71
C PRO A 391 -12.10 31.45 8.82
N ALA A 392 -13.22 30.80 8.51
CA ALA A 392 -14.31 31.38 7.75
C ALA A 392 -15.60 31.44 8.58
N SER A 393 -16.15 32.65 8.75
CA SER A 393 -17.46 32.83 9.36
C SER A 393 -18.57 32.44 8.38
N PHE A 394 -19.63 31.83 8.90
CA PHE A 394 -20.87 31.57 8.17
C PHE A 394 -21.50 32.87 7.63
N GLY A 395 -22.20 32.76 6.51
CA GLY A 395 -22.77 33.88 5.75
C GLY A 395 -22.66 33.59 4.26
N ASP A 396 -23.47 34.26 3.43
CA ASP A 396 -23.56 34.03 1.99
C ASP A 396 -22.25 34.38 1.26
N LYS A 397 -21.33 33.43 1.25
CA LYS A 397 -19.98 33.57 0.72
C LYS A 397 -19.72 32.46 -0.27
N GLY A 398 -18.90 32.75 -1.28
CA GLY A 398 -18.39 31.74 -2.17
C GLY A 398 -17.03 32.14 -2.71
N GLY A 399 -16.32 31.16 -3.24
CA GLY A 399 -14.99 31.37 -3.78
C GLY A 399 -14.33 30.07 -4.19
N HIS A 400 -13.01 30.14 -4.27
CA HIS A 400 -12.15 29.02 -4.63
C HIS A 400 -11.18 28.74 -3.49
N ALA A 401 -10.80 27.47 -3.34
CA ALA A 401 -9.90 27.01 -2.32
C ALA A 401 -8.98 25.92 -2.87
N SER A 402 -7.81 25.76 -2.26
CA SER A 402 -6.98 24.55 -2.42
C SER A 402 -7.41 23.45 -1.44
N ARG A 403 -7.92 23.86 -0.28
CA ARG A 403 -8.29 22.98 0.84
C ARG A 403 -9.36 23.63 1.70
N ILE A 404 -10.36 22.85 2.10
CA ILE A 404 -11.35 23.25 3.11
C ILE A 404 -11.26 22.31 4.30
N GLU A 405 -11.21 22.85 5.51
CA GLU A 405 -11.19 22.08 6.75
C GLU A 405 -12.43 22.40 7.58
N ILE A 406 -13.10 21.38 8.11
CA ILE A 406 -14.30 21.51 8.93
C ILE A 406 -14.02 20.82 10.26
N PHE A 407 -14.23 21.56 11.36
CA PHE A 407 -14.07 21.07 12.72
C PHE A 407 -15.44 20.95 13.35
N ILE A 408 -15.79 19.72 13.73
CA ILE A 408 -17.10 19.37 14.30
C ILE A 408 -16.87 18.75 15.66
N VAL A 409 -17.56 19.24 16.68
CA VAL A 409 -17.56 18.62 18.01
C VAL A 409 -19.00 18.37 18.45
N ASN A 410 -19.32 17.11 18.70
CA ASN A 410 -20.63 16.66 19.16
C ASN A 410 -20.51 16.04 20.55
N GLU A 411 -21.54 16.19 21.37
CA GLU A 411 -21.71 15.45 22.62
C GLU A 411 -22.89 14.51 22.47
N LEU A 412 -22.69 13.24 22.85
CA LEU A 412 -23.69 12.18 22.75
C LEU A 412 -24.03 11.69 24.16
N MET A 413 -25.32 11.55 24.40
CA MET A 413 -25.83 10.74 25.49
C MET A 413 -25.63 9.27 25.13
N ALA A 414 -25.33 8.43 26.12
CA ALA A 414 -25.47 6.99 25.96
C ALA A 414 -26.95 6.62 25.84
N TYR A 415 -27.21 5.46 25.23
CA TYR A 415 -28.59 4.97 25.11
C TYR A 415 -29.25 4.88 26.50
N ASN A 416 -28.48 4.52 27.54
CA ASN A 416 -28.95 4.42 28.92
C ASN A 416 -28.83 5.74 29.73
N THR A 417 -28.80 6.90 29.08
CA THR A 417 -28.70 8.20 29.78
C THR A 417 -29.58 9.29 29.18
N VAL A 418 -30.39 8.93 28.18
CA VAL A 418 -31.20 9.89 27.42
C VAL A 418 -32.25 10.54 28.30
N THR A 419 -32.90 9.77 29.18
CA THR A 419 -33.93 10.28 30.10
C THR A 419 -33.34 11.27 31.10
N ALA A 420 -32.10 11.02 31.53
CA ALA A 420 -31.36 11.90 32.42
C ALA A 420 -30.78 13.15 31.72
N GLY A 421 -30.84 13.22 30.38
CA GLY A 421 -30.25 14.30 29.59
C GLY A 421 -28.73 14.40 29.73
N ARG A 422 -28.05 13.28 30.04
CA ARG A 422 -26.64 13.26 30.45
C ARG A 422 -25.73 12.80 29.32
N TYR A 423 -24.82 13.68 28.88
CA TYR A 423 -23.84 13.38 27.83
C TYR A 423 -22.65 12.60 28.40
N VAL A 424 -22.23 11.55 27.69
CA VAL A 424 -21.21 10.61 28.19
C VAL A 424 -19.98 10.52 27.31
N VAL A 425 -20.09 10.87 26.03
CA VAL A 425 -18.95 10.93 25.09
C VAL A 425 -18.98 12.21 24.27
N ARG A 426 -17.79 12.63 23.85
CA ARG A 426 -17.57 13.71 22.90
C ARG A 426 -16.93 13.15 21.63
N GLN A 427 -17.59 13.34 20.49
CA GLN A 427 -17.02 13.04 19.17
C GLN A 427 -16.44 14.33 18.59
N THR A 428 -15.20 14.27 18.12
CA THR A 428 -14.54 15.36 17.39
C THR A 428 -14.18 14.85 16.00
N PHE A 429 -14.61 15.57 14.97
CA PHE A 429 -14.24 15.29 13.58
C PHE A 429 -13.46 16.47 13.01
N LYS A 430 -12.34 16.17 12.36
CA LYS A 430 -11.70 17.05 11.40
C LYS A 430 -11.97 16.47 10.01
N VAL A 431 -12.73 17.20 9.21
CA VAL A 431 -13.00 16.86 7.81
C VAL A 431 -12.14 17.74 6.92
N THR A 432 -11.31 17.15 6.06
CA THR A 432 -10.50 17.88 5.08
C THR A 432 -11.01 17.57 3.68
N ILE A 433 -11.33 18.59 2.90
CA ILE A 433 -11.80 18.45 1.52
C ILE A 433 -10.76 19.04 0.57
N ARG A 434 -10.41 18.27 -0.47
CA ARG A 434 -9.77 18.74 -1.70
C ARG A 434 -10.62 18.29 -2.88
N ALA A 435 -10.31 18.75 -4.09
CA ALA A 435 -11.01 18.30 -5.28
C ALA A 435 -10.96 16.75 -5.38
N GLY A 436 -12.12 16.10 -5.49
CA GLY A 436 -12.24 14.64 -5.61
C GLY A 436 -12.18 13.85 -4.31
N ALA A 437 -11.76 14.44 -3.18
CA ALA A 437 -11.40 13.67 -2.00
C ALA A 437 -11.77 14.35 -0.68
N VAL A 438 -12.17 13.52 0.28
CA VAL A 438 -12.53 13.92 1.65
C VAL A 438 -11.78 13.03 2.63
N GLU A 439 -11.04 13.61 3.56
CA GLU A 439 -10.47 12.92 4.73
C GLU A 439 -11.34 13.22 5.96
N VAL A 440 -11.50 12.23 6.82
CA VAL A 440 -12.12 12.35 8.14
C VAL A 440 -11.16 11.79 9.17
N VAL A 441 -10.73 12.64 10.10
CA VAL A 441 -10.06 12.21 11.34
C VAL A 441 -11.07 12.32 12.46
N ALA A 442 -11.39 11.20 13.10
CA ALA A 442 -12.34 11.13 14.19
C ALA A 442 -11.62 10.83 15.51
N LYS A 443 -12.03 11.53 16.56
CA LYS A 443 -11.63 11.29 17.94
C LYS A 443 -12.87 11.17 18.81
N VAL A 444 -12.98 10.08 19.56
CA VAL A 444 -14.05 9.87 20.53
C VAL A 444 -13.43 9.87 21.92
N LYS A 445 -13.91 10.75 22.79
CA LYS A 445 -13.43 10.89 24.17
C LYS A 445 -14.58 10.72 25.15
N ALA A 446 -14.38 9.84 26.13
CA ALA A 446 -15.28 9.63 27.24
C ALA A 446 -15.29 10.87 28.17
N ILE A 447 -16.48 11.40 28.45
CA ILE A 447 -16.71 12.45 29.46
C ILE A 447 -16.69 11.81 30.86
N GLU A 448 -17.27 10.62 30.94
CA GLU A 448 -17.31 9.74 32.11
C GLU A 448 -17.09 8.29 31.68
N ALA A 449 -16.96 7.35 32.63
CA ALA A 449 -16.76 5.95 32.28
C ALA A 449 -17.94 5.39 31.46
N CYS A 450 -17.62 4.79 30.32
CA CYS A 450 -18.61 4.28 29.37
C CYS A 450 -18.08 3.06 28.60
N THR A 451 -18.97 2.34 27.92
CA THR A 451 -18.60 1.26 27.00
C THR A 451 -19.16 1.54 25.61
N VAL A 452 -18.28 1.60 24.60
CA VAL A 452 -18.68 1.68 23.20
C VAL A 452 -18.80 0.27 22.64
N SER A 453 -19.97 -0.09 22.11
CA SER A 453 -20.22 -1.43 21.54
C SER A 453 -20.39 -1.42 20.03
N ARG A 454 -20.69 -0.26 19.43
CA ARG A 454 -20.64 -0.07 17.96
C ARG A 454 -20.13 1.31 17.57
N ASP A 455 -19.20 1.30 16.63
CA ASP A 455 -18.75 2.44 15.82
C ASP A 455 -18.49 1.92 14.41
N TYR A 456 -19.25 2.44 13.45
CA TYR A 456 -19.18 2.05 12.04
C TYR A 456 -18.37 3.04 11.19
N GLY A 457 -17.47 3.81 11.81
CA GLY A 457 -16.47 4.60 11.10
C GLY A 457 -17.07 5.47 10.01
N PRO A 458 -16.38 5.63 8.86
CA PRO A 458 -16.99 6.20 7.67
C PRO A 458 -18.19 5.35 7.20
N GLN A 459 -19.34 5.99 7.04
CA GLN A 459 -20.52 5.40 6.41
C GLN A 459 -20.80 6.06 5.06
N MET A 460 -21.49 5.35 4.16
CA MET A 460 -21.94 5.89 2.88
C MET A 460 -23.41 5.60 2.64
N ILE A 461 -24.15 6.62 2.21
CA ILE A 461 -25.42 6.45 1.50
C ILE A 461 -25.06 6.18 0.03
N THR A 462 -25.57 5.09 -0.54
CA THR A 462 -25.07 4.62 -1.85
C THR A 462 -25.92 5.05 -3.04
N ASP A 463 -27.02 5.78 -2.83
CA ASP A 463 -27.92 6.20 -3.91
C ASP A 463 -27.14 6.93 -5.02
N GLY A 464 -27.39 6.50 -6.27
CA GLY A 464 -26.66 6.94 -7.45
C GLY A 464 -25.42 6.12 -7.80
N PHE A 465 -24.96 5.17 -6.96
CA PHE A 465 -23.73 4.37 -7.15
C PHE A 465 -23.94 2.86 -6.96
N GLN A 466 -25.14 2.33 -7.23
CA GLN A 466 -25.54 0.96 -6.89
C GLN A 466 -25.42 -0.04 -8.07
N THR A 467 -24.49 0.15 -9.01
CA THR A 467 -24.31 -0.86 -10.08
C THR A 467 -23.52 -2.04 -9.53
N ASP A 468 -22.31 -1.80 -9.02
CA ASP A 468 -21.45 -2.81 -8.43
C ASP A 468 -20.50 -2.20 -7.39
N ALA A 469 -19.82 -3.07 -6.65
CA ALA A 469 -18.85 -2.71 -5.63
C ALA A 469 -17.58 -3.58 -5.72
N LEU A 470 -16.42 -2.97 -5.43
CA LEU A 470 -15.17 -3.69 -5.21
C LEU A 470 -14.61 -3.36 -3.82
N PHE A 471 -14.25 -4.39 -3.06
CA PHE A 471 -13.66 -4.25 -1.72
C PHE A 471 -12.15 -4.45 -1.81
N LEU A 472 -11.37 -3.38 -1.61
CA LEU A 472 -9.92 -3.41 -1.63
C LEU A 472 -9.40 -3.97 -0.31
N GLY A 473 -8.45 -4.90 -0.41
CA GLY A 473 -8.04 -5.82 0.66
C GLY A 473 -9.11 -6.87 1.01
N GLY A 474 -10.22 -6.96 0.27
CA GLY A 474 -11.34 -7.86 0.53
C GLY A 474 -11.40 -9.11 -0.35
N GLN A 475 -12.43 -9.92 -0.14
CA GLN A 475 -12.56 -11.28 -0.71
C GLN A 475 -12.72 -11.38 -2.23
N TYR A 476 -13.12 -10.31 -2.92
CA TYR A 476 -13.48 -10.38 -4.33
C TYR A 476 -12.34 -9.94 -5.24
N ALA A 477 -11.94 -10.82 -6.16
CA ALA A 477 -10.95 -10.49 -7.19
C ALA A 477 -11.50 -9.50 -8.24
N ALA A 478 -12.83 -9.40 -8.39
CA ALA A 478 -13.48 -8.51 -9.36
C ALA A 478 -14.72 -7.84 -8.75
N PRO A 479 -15.24 -6.74 -9.33
CA PRO A 479 -16.43 -6.06 -8.86
C PRO A 479 -17.64 -6.99 -8.79
N GLN A 480 -18.43 -6.86 -7.73
CA GLN A 480 -19.63 -7.65 -7.49
C GLN A 480 -20.86 -6.76 -7.62
N ALA A 481 -21.93 -7.29 -8.20
CA ALA A 481 -23.21 -6.58 -8.27
C ALA A 481 -23.62 -6.07 -6.88
N PHE A 482 -24.23 -4.88 -6.82
CA PHE A 482 -24.67 -4.28 -5.56
C PHE A 482 -25.94 -4.98 -5.03
N ALA A 483 -25.80 -6.22 -4.53
CA ALA A 483 -26.90 -7.07 -4.07
C ALA A 483 -26.50 -7.85 -2.81
N ASP A 484 -27.47 -8.26 -2.00
CA ASP A 484 -27.17 -8.98 -0.76
C ASP A 484 -26.84 -10.47 -0.98
N PRO A 485 -25.93 -11.04 -0.16
CA PRO A 485 -25.04 -10.37 0.79
C PRO A 485 -23.81 -9.77 0.10
N LEU A 486 -23.33 -8.60 0.58
CA LEU A 486 -22.15 -7.94 0.01
C LEU A 486 -21.24 -7.37 1.10
N ASN A 487 -20.02 -7.90 1.22
CA ASN A 487 -19.05 -7.48 2.24
C ASN A 487 -17.60 -7.82 1.86
N SER A 488 -16.64 -7.34 2.66
CA SER A 488 -15.21 -7.56 2.45
C SER A 488 -14.71 -8.99 2.70
N GLY A 489 -15.55 -9.89 3.24
CA GLY A 489 -15.14 -11.13 3.89
C GLY A 489 -14.84 -10.90 5.38
N THR A 490 -14.73 -11.99 6.17
CA THR A 490 -14.49 -11.90 7.62
C THR A 490 -13.14 -11.24 7.91
N LYS A 491 -12.99 -10.61 9.08
CA LYS A 491 -11.70 -10.03 9.49
C LYS A 491 -10.61 -11.09 9.62
N ALA A 492 -10.94 -12.32 10.02
CA ALA A 492 -9.97 -13.39 10.13
C ALA A 492 -9.30 -13.71 8.79
N ASP A 493 -10.10 -13.74 7.71
CA ASP A 493 -9.63 -14.11 6.38
C ASP A 493 -9.08 -12.91 5.60
N TYR A 494 -9.65 -11.73 5.83
CA TYR A 494 -9.33 -10.49 5.10
C TYR A 494 -9.04 -9.33 6.07
N PRO A 495 -7.99 -9.42 6.91
CA PRO A 495 -7.68 -8.43 7.94
C PRO A 495 -7.23 -7.08 7.38
N THR A 496 -6.86 -7.02 6.10
CA THR A 496 -6.35 -5.83 5.42
C THR A 496 -7.43 -5.08 4.63
N ALA A 497 -8.69 -5.56 4.63
CA ALA A 497 -9.78 -4.92 3.89
C ALA A 497 -10.03 -3.49 4.37
N TRP A 498 -10.07 -2.53 3.44
CA TRP A 498 -9.91 -1.14 3.82
C TRP A 498 -10.65 -0.08 3.04
N ALA A 499 -11.02 -0.39 1.80
CA ALA A 499 -11.87 0.47 1.01
C ALA A 499 -12.92 -0.34 0.29
N VAL A 500 -13.97 0.36 -0.07
CA VAL A 500 -15.02 -0.12 -0.96
C VAL A 500 -15.29 0.96 -1.99
N ALA A 501 -15.13 0.63 -3.26
CA ALA A 501 -15.43 1.48 -4.38
C ALA A 501 -16.75 1.03 -5.01
N LEU A 502 -17.73 1.93 -5.02
CA LEU A 502 -19.02 1.75 -5.64
C LEU A 502 -19.01 2.41 -7.01
N ARG A 503 -19.59 1.76 -8.03
CA ARG A 503 -19.58 2.28 -9.40
C ARG A 503 -20.98 2.41 -9.98
N SER A 504 -21.13 3.35 -10.90
CA SER A 504 -22.31 3.50 -11.75
C SER A 504 -21.99 4.39 -12.95
N THR A 505 -23.01 4.73 -13.73
CA THR A 505 -22.94 5.77 -14.76
C THR A 505 -22.64 7.17 -14.19
N ASN A 506 -22.85 7.40 -12.89
CA ASN A 506 -22.51 8.65 -12.21
C ASN A 506 -21.04 8.69 -11.75
N GLY A 507 -20.25 7.66 -12.04
CA GLY A 507 -18.84 7.57 -11.69
C GLY A 507 -18.53 6.59 -10.57
N GLN A 508 -17.49 6.86 -9.80
CA GLN A 508 -17.08 6.04 -8.65
C GLN A 508 -17.21 6.83 -7.35
N LEU A 509 -17.80 6.21 -6.33
CA LEU A 509 -17.82 6.69 -4.95
C LEU A 509 -17.11 5.66 -4.09
N MET A 510 -16.00 6.05 -3.47
CA MET A 510 -15.24 5.18 -2.59
C MET A 510 -15.31 5.69 -1.16
N SER A 511 -15.41 4.79 -0.18
CA SER A 511 -15.03 5.07 1.21
C SER A 511 -13.87 4.20 1.64
N TRP A 512 -13.06 4.73 2.54
CA TRP A 512 -11.85 4.07 3.00
C TRP A 512 -11.57 4.36 4.48
N ILE A 513 -10.81 3.48 5.13
CA ILE A 513 -10.32 3.66 6.49
C ILE A 513 -8.86 3.25 6.60
N ASP A 514 -8.04 4.08 7.22
CA ASP A 514 -6.62 3.82 7.45
C ASP A 514 -6.42 2.76 8.54
N ARG A 515 -6.02 1.56 8.12
CA ARG A 515 -5.81 0.44 9.04
C ARG A 515 -4.59 0.61 9.95
N ALA A 516 -3.69 1.54 9.63
CA ALA A 516 -2.51 1.85 10.45
C ALA A 516 -2.72 3.02 11.44
N TYR A 517 -3.92 3.62 11.51
CA TYR A 517 -4.18 4.78 12.38
C TYR A 517 -5.17 4.47 13.50
N GLY A 518 -4.74 4.71 14.75
CA GLY A 518 -5.57 4.54 15.93
C GLY A 518 -6.14 3.13 16.04
N ILE A 519 -7.45 3.01 16.26
CA ILE A 519 -8.12 1.69 16.30
C ILE A 519 -8.65 1.24 14.93
N GLY A 520 -8.27 1.93 13.84
CA GLY A 520 -8.64 1.59 12.46
C GLY A 520 -8.27 0.16 12.06
N ALA A 521 -7.24 -0.42 12.67
CA ALA A 521 -6.84 -1.82 12.51
C ALA A 521 -7.95 -2.86 12.85
N GLY A 522 -9.05 -2.44 13.47
CA GLY A 522 -10.18 -3.33 13.78
C GLY A 522 -9.92 -4.25 14.97
N ALA A 523 -9.09 -3.82 15.94
CA ALA A 523 -8.83 -4.56 17.18
C ALA A 523 -10.12 -4.87 17.96
N TYR A 524 -11.14 -4.01 17.84
CA TYR A 524 -12.46 -4.14 18.46
C TYR A 524 -13.55 -4.60 17.48
N VAL A 525 -13.16 -5.20 16.36
CA VAL A 525 -14.07 -5.92 15.46
C VAL A 525 -13.89 -7.42 15.70
N ALA A 526 -14.98 -8.17 15.90
CA ALA A 526 -14.90 -9.62 16.07
C ALA A 526 -14.29 -10.27 14.81
N SER A 527 -13.51 -11.35 14.98
CA SER A 527 -12.83 -12.02 13.85
C SER A 527 -13.79 -12.57 12.80
N THR A 528 -15.01 -12.94 13.22
CA THR A 528 -16.09 -13.45 12.37
C THR A 528 -16.86 -12.37 11.62
N ASN A 529 -16.69 -11.11 11.97
CA ASN A 529 -17.38 -10.00 11.32
C ASN A 529 -16.55 -9.45 10.16
N PRO A 530 -17.20 -8.94 9.10
CA PRO A 530 -16.51 -8.23 8.04
C PRO A 530 -16.04 -6.86 8.52
N LEU A 531 -14.93 -6.41 7.96
CA LEU A 531 -14.39 -5.06 8.18
C LEU A 531 -15.16 -3.98 7.40
N ILE A 532 -15.77 -4.35 6.27
CA ILE A 532 -16.59 -3.46 5.44
C ILE A 532 -17.79 -4.25 4.94
N PHE A 533 -19.00 -3.69 5.03
CA PHE A 533 -20.21 -4.41 4.63
C PHE A 533 -21.32 -3.48 4.15
N LYS A 534 -22.10 -3.96 3.20
CA LYS A 534 -23.39 -3.38 2.81
C LYS A 534 -24.43 -3.73 3.88
N ALA A 535 -25.32 -2.78 4.17
CA ALA A 535 -26.52 -3.04 4.96
C ALA A 535 -27.46 -4.00 4.21
N THR A 536 -28.19 -4.84 4.93
CA THR A 536 -29.23 -5.67 4.33
C THR A 536 -30.37 -4.80 3.80
N ASP A 537 -30.91 -5.18 2.64
CA ASP A 537 -32.03 -4.52 1.99
C ASP A 537 -33.24 -4.42 2.94
N PRO A 538 -34.02 -3.33 2.87
CA PRO A 538 -33.94 -2.24 1.86
C PRO A 538 -32.92 -1.15 2.17
N ASN A 539 -32.09 -1.30 3.23
CA ASN A 539 -31.11 -0.29 3.60
C ASN A 539 -29.94 -0.30 2.59
N LYS A 540 -29.73 0.83 1.92
CA LYS A 540 -28.70 0.98 0.89
C LYS A 540 -27.50 1.77 1.41
N LYS A 541 -26.97 1.33 2.54
CA LYS A 541 -25.75 1.88 3.14
C LYS A 541 -24.58 0.92 3.07
N VAL A 542 -23.38 1.46 3.14
CA VAL A 542 -22.15 0.70 3.34
C VAL A 542 -21.42 1.27 4.57
N TYR A 543 -20.86 0.38 5.39
CA TYR A 543 -20.25 0.69 6.68
C TYR A 543 -18.82 0.18 6.78
N HIS A 544 -18.00 0.87 7.58
CA HIS A 544 -16.66 0.42 7.98
C HIS A 544 -16.66 0.04 9.46
N ALA A 545 -16.42 -1.21 9.81
CA ALA A 545 -16.36 -1.61 11.21
C ALA A 545 -15.10 -1.05 11.90
N VAL A 546 -15.30 -0.28 12.97
CA VAL A 546 -14.23 0.16 13.89
C VAL A 546 -14.37 -0.53 15.24
N VAL A 547 -15.60 -0.52 15.78
CA VAL A 547 -16.02 -1.31 16.95
C VAL A 547 -17.24 -2.10 16.52
N TYR A 548 -17.15 -3.43 16.44
CA TYR A 548 -18.27 -4.27 16.00
C TYR A 548 -18.13 -5.74 16.46
N GLY A 549 -19.00 -6.17 17.37
CA GLY A 549 -18.98 -7.53 17.93
C GLY A 549 -17.97 -7.72 19.07
N ALA A 550 -17.10 -6.74 19.34
CA ALA A 550 -16.34 -6.61 20.57
C ALA A 550 -16.59 -5.21 21.16
N SER A 551 -16.62 -5.09 22.49
CA SER A 551 -16.88 -3.82 23.17
C SER A 551 -15.58 -3.16 23.63
N LEU A 552 -15.55 -1.84 23.59
CA LEU A 552 -14.45 -0.99 24.03
C LEU A 552 -14.85 -0.24 25.31
N PRO A 553 -14.43 -0.70 26.50
CA PRO A 553 -14.60 0.05 27.73
C PRO A 553 -13.63 1.25 27.76
N LEU A 554 -14.13 2.40 28.21
CA LEU A 554 -13.35 3.63 28.36
C LEU A 554 -13.57 4.17 29.78
N ALA A 555 -12.49 4.46 30.49
CA ALA A 555 -12.56 5.29 31.69
C ALA A 555 -12.82 6.76 31.32
N ALA A 556 -13.22 7.57 32.29
CA ALA A 556 -13.37 9.01 32.10
C ALA A 556 -12.10 9.62 31.48
N ALA A 557 -12.27 10.53 30.52
CA ALA A 557 -11.21 11.17 29.74
C ALA A 557 -10.37 10.27 28.83
N GLN A 558 -10.55 8.94 28.84
CA GLN A 558 -9.97 8.07 27.81
C GLN A 558 -10.69 8.25 26.47
N GLY A 559 -10.07 7.79 25.40
CA GLY A 559 -10.65 7.89 24.08
C GLY A 559 -9.90 7.06 23.05
N TYR A 560 -10.43 7.06 21.84
CA TYR A 560 -9.83 6.41 20.68
C TYR A 560 -9.96 7.30 19.46
N GLU A 561 -9.21 6.95 18.42
CA GLU A 561 -9.21 7.68 17.16
C GLU A 561 -9.23 6.69 15.98
N TRP A 562 -9.76 7.15 14.85
CA TRP A 562 -9.63 6.49 13.56
C TRP A 562 -9.55 7.56 12.47
N ARG A 563 -9.00 7.18 11.32
CA ARG A 563 -8.89 8.01 10.13
C ARG A 563 -9.47 7.27 8.94
N GLY A 564 -10.23 7.96 8.11
CA GLY A 564 -10.80 7.42 6.89
C GLY A 564 -11.28 8.53 5.98
N GLY A 565 -12.19 8.25 5.07
CA GLY A 565 -12.71 9.27 4.18
C GLY A 565 -13.45 8.74 2.97
N TYR A 566 -13.56 9.61 1.96
CA TYR A 566 -14.29 9.39 0.74
C TYR A 566 -13.51 9.88 -0.48
N ALA A 567 -13.77 9.28 -1.63
CA ALA A 567 -13.31 9.76 -2.92
C ALA A 567 -14.45 9.70 -3.95
N LEU A 568 -14.58 10.72 -4.80
CA LEU A 568 -15.54 10.73 -5.89
C LEU A 568 -14.85 11.14 -7.19
N GLN A 569 -15.12 10.38 -8.25
CA GLN A 569 -14.56 10.64 -9.57
C GLN A 569 -15.54 10.26 -10.69
N ALA A 570 -15.33 10.87 -11.85
CA ALA A 570 -16.08 10.63 -13.07
C ALA A 570 -15.94 9.17 -13.58
N PRO A 571 -16.95 8.66 -14.31
CA PRO A 571 -16.86 7.34 -14.92
C PRO A 571 -15.76 7.29 -15.98
N GLY A 572 -15.14 6.12 -16.16
CA GLY A 572 -14.20 5.88 -17.25
C GLY A 572 -12.78 6.44 -17.03
N LEU A 573 -12.47 6.93 -15.83
CA LEU A 573 -11.13 7.42 -15.48
C LEU A 573 -10.14 6.33 -15.09
N GLN A 574 -10.60 5.11 -14.86
CA GLN A 574 -9.73 3.97 -14.61
C GLN A 574 -8.93 3.58 -15.86
N PRO A 575 -7.59 3.34 -15.75
CA PRO A 575 -6.80 2.80 -16.86
C PRO A 575 -7.31 1.44 -17.33
N THR A 576 -6.95 1.04 -18.55
CA THR A 576 -7.24 -0.30 -19.05
C THR A 576 -6.75 -1.37 -18.06
N GLY A 577 -7.58 -2.38 -17.81
CA GLY A 577 -7.28 -3.45 -16.85
C GLY A 577 -7.56 -3.11 -15.39
N HIS A 578 -7.96 -1.86 -15.07
CA HIS A 578 -8.33 -1.47 -13.73
C HIS A 578 -9.85 -1.30 -13.61
N HIS A 579 -10.38 -1.65 -12.44
CA HIS A 579 -11.78 -1.45 -12.06
C HIS A 579 -11.99 -0.17 -11.26
N VAL A 580 -10.98 0.25 -10.50
CA VAL A 580 -11.00 1.43 -9.64
C VAL A 580 -9.87 2.36 -10.02
N ALA A 581 -10.20 3.64 -10.10
CA ALA A 581 -9.27 4.74 -9.91
C ALA A 581 -9.87 5.65 -8.83
N ALA A 582 -9.07 6.30 -8.00
CA ALA A 582 -9.57 7.29 -7.04
C ALA A 582 -8.42 8.14 -6.52
N ASN A 583 -8.71 9.36 -6.06
CA ASN A 583 -7.81 10.12 -5.22
C ASN A 583 -8.30 10.09 -3.77
N VAL A 584 -7.46 9.69 -2.82
CA VAL A 584 -7.76 9.78 -1.38
C VAL A 584 -6.83 10.78 -0.72
N ILE A 585 -7.27 11.37 0.39
CA ILE A 585 -6.42 12.22 1.23
C ILE A 585 -6.09 11.46 2.50
N ARG A 586 -4.83 11.17 2.74
CA ARG A 586 -4.37 10.53 3.97
C ARG A 586 -3.25 11.34 4.60
N ALA A 587 -3.38 11.61 5.89
CA ALA A 587 -2.44 12.46 6.63
C ALA A 587 -2.25 13.85 5.97
N GLY A 588 -3.30 14.37 5.33
CA GLY A 588 -3.26 15.63 4.58
C GLY A 588 -2.58 15.58 3.20
N GLN A 589 -2.07 14.42 2.77
CA GLN A 589 -1.46 14.18 1.47
C GLN A 589 -2.42 13.46 0.53
N SER A 590 -2.37 13.79 -0.76
CA SER A 590 -3.16 13.09 -1.78
C SER A 590 -2.44 11.82 -2.23
N HIS A 591 -3.21 10.73 -2.37
CA HIS A 591 -2.75 9.45 -2.88
C HIS A 591 -3.70 8.97 -3.98
N ASP A 592 -3.14 8.51 -5.08
CA ASP A 592 -3.88 7.93 -6.17
C ASP A 592 -4.01 6.43 -5.94
N VAL A 593 -5.22 5.89 -6.04
CA VAL A 593 -5.53 4.49 -5.84
C VAL A 593 -5.96 3.90 -7.17
N LEU A 594 -5.31 2.83 -7.60
CA LEU A 594 -5.67 2.04 -8.77
C LEU A 594 -5.91 0.60 -8.31
N ALA A 595 -6.99 -0.04 -8.77
CA ALA A 595 -7.22 -1.45 -8.47
C ALA A 595 -7.71 -2.23 -9.68
N ALA A 596 -7.02 -3.32 -10.01
CA ALA A 596 -7.45 -4.34 -10.96
C ALA A 596 -8.28 -5.43 -10.28
N GLY A 597 -8.23 -5.54 -8.95
CA GLY A 597 -9.03 -6.45 -8.16
C GLY A 597 -8.98 -6.14 -6.67
N GLY A 598 -9.72 -6.88 -5.83
CA GLY A 598 -9.75 -6.62 -4.39
C GLY A 598 -8.38 -6.83 -3.73
N GLN A 599 -7.58 -7.77 -4.22
CA GLN A 599 -6.21 -8.04 -3.74
C GLN A 599 -5.13 -7.48 -4.67
N ASP A 600 -5.52 -6.90 -5.80
CA ASP A 600 -4.61 -6.34 -6.81
C ASP A 600 -4.86 -4.84 -6.93
N TRP A 601 -4.23 -4.09 -6.04
CA TRP A 601 -4.35 -2.64 -5.95
C TRP A 601 -2.99 -2.00 -5.65
N LEU A 602 -2.85 -0.78 -6.13
CA LEU A 602 -1.69 0.08 -5.94
C LEU A 602 -2.18 1.43 -5.43
N ALA A 603 -1.49 1.99 -4.46
CA ALA A 603 -1.67 3.37 -4.06
C ALA A 603 -0.37 4.14 -4.23
N LEU A 604 -0.43 5.35 -4.79
CA LEU A 604 0.74 6.16 -5.14
C LEU A 604 0.66 7.56 -4.50
N PRO A 605 1.66 7.99 -3.72
CA PRO A 605 2.76 7.17 -3.19
C PRO A 605 2.21 6.04 -2.30
N GLU A 606 3.01 4.96 -2.13
CA GLU A 606 2.61 3.77 -1.37
C GLU A 606 1.96 4.16 -0.05
N LEU A 607 0.79 3.57 0.18
CA LEU A 607 0.01 3.85 1.37
C LEU A 607 0.70 3.31 2.63
N GLY A 608 1.74 2.47 2.55
CA GLY A 608 2.53 2.00 3.70
C GLY A 608 1.71 1.09 4.63
N TRP A 609 0.84 0.27 4.03
CA TRP A 609 -0.05 -0.65 4.76
C TRP A 609 0.63 -2.01 4.84
N SER A 610 1.82 -2.03 5.44
CA SER A 610 2.59 -3.25 5.69
C SER A 610 2.13 -3.92 6.97
#